data_AF-A0A6M5YC76-F1
#
_entry.id   AF-A0A6M5YC76-F1
#
_cell.length_a   1.000
_cell.length_b   1.000
_cell.length_c   1.000
_cell.angle_alpha   90.00
_cell.angle_beta   90.00
_cell.angle_gamma   90.00
#
_symmetry.space_group_name_H-M   'P 1'
#
loop_
_entity.id
_entity.type
_entity.pdbx_description
1 polymer ?
#
loop_
_entity_poly.entity_id
_entity_poly.type
_entity_poly.pdbx_seq_one_letter_code
_entity_poly.pdbx_strand_id
1 'polypeptide(L)'
;MTTNEIFDVLTDAISRAIPDEWTIARLNVQILTDGQDIEFDGTYLTPTGEAEPLNTDFPDEVTEAVLELYLRHKNEGNPRANYLQMDLTVQGQFTTEFSWDQEIQDEDDHFSAGGTAREWMAIREAKYGSAEE
;
A
#
# COMPACT_ATOMS: atom_id res chain seq x y z
N MET A 1 -1.71 -9.12 -17.15
CA MET A 1 -1.22 -7.86 -17.75
C MET A 1 0.31 -7.90 -17.89
N THR A 2 1.00 -6.89 -18.40
CA THR A 2 2.46 -6.72 -18.20
C THR A 2 2.69 -5.86 -16.95
N THR A 3 3.91 -5.86 -16.41
CA THR A 3 4.22 -5.03 -15.23
C THR A 3 3.99 -3.55 -15.53
N ASN A 4 4.30 -3.10 -16.74
CA ASN A 4 4.03 -1.73 -17.17
C ASN A 4 2.53 -1.44 -17.24
N GLU A 5 1.71 -2.34 -17.80
CA GLU A 5 0.25 -2.16 -17.83
C GLU A 5 -0.37 -2.08 -16.42
N ILE A 6 0.19 -2.79 -15.44
CA ILE A 6 -0.25 -2.68 -14.04
C ILE A 6 0.06 -1.29 -13.48
N PHE A 7 1.27 -0.77 -13.72
CA PHE A 7 1.61 0.59 -13.29
C PHE A 7 0.80 1.66 -14.03
N ASP A 8 0.44 1.44 -15.29
CA ASP A 8 -0.47 2.34 -16.01
C ASP A 8 -1.85 2.39 -15.34
N VAL A 9 -2.40 1.23 -14.94
CA VAL A 9 -3.66 1.17 -14.17
C VAL A 9 -3.55 1.88 -12.84
N LEU A 10 -2.46 1.69 -12.09
CA LEU A 10 -2.25 2.35 -10.80
C LEU A 10 -2.10 3.87 -10.93
N THR A 11 -1.28 4.35 -11.88
CA THR A 11 -1.07 5.79 -12.09
C THR A 11 -2.34 6.49 -12.54
N ASP A 12 -3.15 5.86 -13.39
CA ASP A 12 -4.45 6.37 -13.81
C ASP A 12 -5.46 6.39 -12.64
N ALA A 13 -5.51 5.34 -11.83
CA ALA A 13 -6.37 5.28 -10.65
C ALA A 13 -6.04 6.38 -9.64
N ILE A 14 -4.76 6.57 -9.30
CA ILE A 14 -4.29 7.64 -8.40
C ILE A 14 -4.67 9.01 -8.97
N SER A 15 -4.39 9.25 -10.25
CA SER A 15 -4.64 10.54 -10.88
C SER A 15 -6.13 10.88 -10.93
N ARG A 16 -7.01 9.90 -11.08
CA ARG A 16 -8.48 10.08 -11.08
C ARG A 16 -9.06 10.28 -9.69
N ALA A 17 -8.40 9.73 -8.66
CA ALA A 17 -8.86 9.83 -7.29
C ALA A 17 -8.60 11.22 -6.67
N ILE A 18 -7.71 12.02 -7.26
CA ILE A 18 -7.38 13.37 -6.80
C ILE A 18 -8.10 14.41 -7.67
N PRO A 19 -9.17 15.06 -7.17
CA PRO A 19 -9.94 16.02 -7.96
C PRO A 19 -9.28 17.41 -8.07
N ASP A 20 -8.36 17.73 -7.16
CA ASP A 20 -7.75 19.06 -7.02
C ASP A 20 -6.34 19.13 -7.64
N GLU A 21 -5.73 20.32 -7.63
CA GLU A 21 -4.31 20.45 -7.97
C GLU A 21 -3.44 19.75 -6.91
N TRP A 22 -2.43 19.01 -7.38
CA TRP A 22 -1.48 18.29 -6.52
C TRP A 22 -0.07 18.33 -7.13
N THR A 23 0.92 17.82 -6.41
CA THR A 23 2.33 17.82 -6.84
C THR A 23 2.92 16.41 -6.87
N ILE A 24 2.79 15.70 -5.75
CA ILE A 24 3.18 14.30 -5.57
C ILE A 24 2.09 13.56 -4.80
N ALA A 25 1.82 12.32 -5.20
CA ALA A 25 0.91 11.40 -4.54
C ALA A 25 1.71 10.18 -4.08
N ARG A 26 1.47 9.73 -2.85
CA ARG A 26 2.00 8.50 -2.28
C ARG A 26 0.86 7.53 -2.08
N LEU A 27 0.96 6.38 -2.72
CA LEU A 27 0.11 5.23 -2.48
C LEU A 27 0.92 4.17 -1.73
N ASN A 28 0.34 3.66 -0.66
CA ASN A 28 0.83 2.55 0.13
C ASN A 28 -0.12 1.38 -0.07
N VAL A 29 0.47 0.20 -0.24
CA VAL A 29 -0.25 -1.05 -0.48
C VAL A 29 0.24 -2.06 0.53
N GLN A 30 -0.67 -2.53 1.37
CA GLN A 30 -0.41 -3.61 2.31
C GLN A 30 -0.96 -4.91 1.74
N ILE A 31 -0.10 -5.92 1.68
CA ILE A 31 -0.44 -7.23 1.15
C ILE A 31 -0.62 -8.18 2.33
N LEU A 32 -1.86 -8.54 2.59
CA LEU A 32 -2.25 -9.35 3.74
C LEU A 32 -2.49 -10.80 3.33
N THR A 33 -2.36 -11.70 4.30
CA THR A 33 -2.69 -13.12 4.17
C THR A 33 -2.01 -13.76 2.93
N ASP A 34 -0.72 -13.48 2.74
CA ASP A 34 0.11 -13.98 1.61
C ASP A 34 -0.42 -13.62 0.21
N GLY A 35 -1.07 -12.46 0.08
CA GLY A 35 -1.66 -11.99 -1.17
C GLY A 35 -3.07 -12.51 -1.41
N GLN A 36 -3.85 -12.74 -0.35
CA GLN A 36 -5.29 -12.98 -0.49
C GLN A 36 -6.11 -11.70 -0.35
N ASP A 37 -5.55 -10.71 0.36
CA ASP A 37 -6.20 -9.42 0.59
C ASP A 37 -5.19 -8.28 0.42
N ILE A 38 -5.70 -7.11 0.03
CA ILE A 38 -4.91 -5.91 -0.25
C ILE A 38 -5.61 -4.71 0.34
N GLU A 39 -4.88 -3.96 1.17
CA GLU A 39 -5.34 -2.69 1.70
C GLU A 39 -4.56 -1.53 1.08
N PHE A 40 -5.28 -0.45 0.80
CA PHE A 40 -4.73 0.76 0.19
C PHE A 40 -4.88 1.94 1.14
N ASP A 41 -3.79 2.64 1.38
CA ASP A 41 -3.77 3.95 2.02
C ASP A 41 -2.88 4.90 1.24
N GLY A 42 -3.05 6.20 1.43
CA GLY A 42 -2.23 7.15 0.72
C GLY A 42 -2.50 8.60 1.07
N THR A 43 -1.60 9.45 0.61
CA THR A 43 -1.70 10.90 0.74
C THR A 43 -1.19 11.57 -0.52
N TYR A 44 -1.60 12.82 -0.76
CA TYR A 44 -1.02 13.65 -1.79
C TYR A 44 -0.69 15.03 -1.25
N LEU A 45 0.30 15.69 -1.86
CA LEU A 45 0.67 17.06 -1.52
C LEU A 45 -0.01 18.05 -2.46
N THR A 46 -0.70 19.03 -1.89
CA THR A 46 -1.22 20.19 -2.61
C THR A 46 -0.06 21.10 -3.09
N PRO A 47 -0.32 22.10 -3.95
CA PRO A 47 0.71 23.06 -4.37
C PRO A 47 1.31 23.89 -3.23
N THR A 48 0.61 24.01 -2.09
CA THR A 48 1.10 24.65 -0.87
C THR A 48 2.00 23.75 -0.03
N GLY A 49 2.10 22.46 -0.39
CA GLY A 49 2.84 21.44 0.35
C GLY A 49 2.07 20.82 1.52
N GLU A 50 0.77 21.06 1.61
CA GLU A 50 -0.10 20.44 2.61
C GLU A 50 -0.46 19.02 2.19
N ALA A 51 -0.43 18.07 3.13
CA ALA A 51 -0.75 16.67 2.88
C ALA A 51 -2.25 16.43 3.07
N GLU A 52 -2.89 15.90 2.05
CA GLU A 52 -4.31 15.53 2.03
C GLU A 52 -4.44 14.02 1.83
N PRO A 53 -5.49 13.38 2.39
CA PRO A 53 -5.71 11.95 2.24
C PRO A 53 -6.08 11.60 0.79
N LEU A 54 -5.45 10.57 0.24
CA LEU A 54 -5.83 10.01 -1.06
C LEU A 54 -7.08 9.15 -0.87
N ASN A 55 -8.09 9.36 -1.72
CA ASN A 55 -9.21 8.43 -1.78
C ASN A 55 -8.77 7.12 -2.45
N THR A 56 -8.76 6.04 -1.67
CA THR A 56 -8.29 4.71 -2.12
C THR A 56 -9.43 3.73 -2.38
N ASP A 57 -10.68 4.21 -2.53
CA ASP A 57 -11.83 3.42 -3.00
C ASP A 57 -11.69 3.09 -4.50
N PHE A 58 -10.68 2.29 -4.82
CA PHE A 58 -10.34 1.89 -6.17
C PHE A 58 -11.23 0.75 -6.66
N PRO A 59 -11.50 0.66 -7.98
CA PRO A 59 -12.24 -0.46 -8.53
C PRO A 59 -11.47 -1.77 -8.38
N ASP A 60 -12.18 -2.89 -8.36
CA ASP A 60 -11.62 -4.25 -8.23
C ASP A 60 -10.48 -4.53 -9.23
N GLU A 61 -10.52 -3.95 -10.42
CA GLU A 61 -9.47 -4.06 -11.44
C GLU A 61 -8.09 -3.60 -10.92
N VAL A 62 -8.04 -2.55 -10.09
CA VAL A 62 -6.79 -2.07 -9.48
C VAL A 62 -6.28 -3.09 -8.47
N THR A 63 -7.17 -3.63 -7.63
CA THR A 63 -6.83 -4.67 -6.65
C THR A 63 -6.30 -5.92 -7.33
N GLU A 64 -6.96 -6.39 -8.38
CA GLU A 64 -6.52 -7.55 -9.18
C GLU A 64 -5.15 -7.30 -9.83
N ALA A 65 -4.91 -6.10 -10.36
CA ALA A 65 -3.64 -5.72 -10.98
C ALA A 65 -2.48 -5.73 -9.96
N VAL A 66 -2.70 -5.19 -8.76
CA VAL A 66 -1.71 -5.16 -7.68
C VAL A 66 -1.43 -6.57 -7.16
N LEU A 67 -2.46 -7.41 -7.06
CA LEU A 67 -2.28 -8.82 -6.70
C LEU A 67 -1.41 -9.55 -7.73
N GLU A 68 -1.67 -9.32 -9.02
CA GLU A 68 -0.86 -9.90 -10.10
C GLU A 68 0.60 -9.42 -10.01
N LEU A 69 0.83 -8.15 -9.67
CA LEU A 69 2.16 -7.59 -9.45
C LEU A 69 2.89 -8.27 -8.28
N TYR A 70 2.21 -8.45 -7.16
CA TYR A 70 2.76 -9.14 -5.99
C TYR A 70 3.15 -10.59 -6.31
N LEU A 71 2.27 -11.33 -6.97
CA LEU A 71 2.54 -12.72 -7.36
C LEU A 71 3.76 -12.84 -8.29
N ARG A 72 3.95 -11.87 -9.19
CA ARG A 72 5.15 -11.82 -10.05
C ARG A 72 6.41 -11.61 -9.23
N HIS A 73 6.40 -10.60 -8.37
CA HIS A 73 7.53 -10.30 -7.48
C HIS A 73 7.96 -11.54 -6.69
N LYS A 74 6.99 -12.27 -6.13
CA LYS A 74 7.23 -13.54 -5.41
C LYS A 74 7.79 -14.64 -6.32
N ASN A 75 7.22 -14.82 -7.52
CA ASN A 75 7.61 -15.89 -8.45
C ASN A 75 8.99 -15.65 -9.11
N GLU A 76 9.43 -14.40 -9.22
CA GLU A 76 10.74 -14.03 -9.75
C GLU A 76 11.88 -14.27 -8.74
N GLY A 77 11.56 -14.68 -7.51
CA GLY A 77 12.53 -14.97 -6.46
C GLY A 77 13.10 -13.71 -5.79
N ASN A 78 12.39 -12.58 -5.89
CA ASN A 78 12.76 -11.35 -5.20
C ASN A 78 12.62 -11.53 -3.67
N PRO A 79 13.24 -10.63 -2.86
CA PRO A 79 13.05 -10.63 -1.42
C PRO A 79 11.58 -10.59 -1.02
N ARG A 80 11.23 -11.26 0.09
CA ARG A 80 9.87 -11.23 0.63
C ARG A 80 9.45 -9.77 0.89
N ALA A 81 8.23 -9.46 0.50
CA ALA A 81 7.60 -8.18 0.73
C ALA A 81 6.14 -8.42 1.17
N ASN A 82 5.62 -7.52 1.99
CA ASN A 82 4.20 -7.39 2.34
C ASN A 82 3.75 -5.93 2.22
N TYR A 83 4.62 -5.06 1.72
CA TYR A 83 4.36 -3.65 1.55
C TYR A 83 4.90 -3.17 0.21
N LEU A 84 4.13 -2.34 -0.48
CA LEU A 84 4.53 -1.63 -1.70
C LEU A 84 4.21 -0.14 -1.52
N GLN A 85 5.24 0.69 -1.62
CA GLN A 85 5.08 2.14 -1.71
C GLN A 85 5.24 2.58 -3.16
N MET A 86 4.34 3.44 -3.62
CA MET A 86 4.42 4.09 -4.92
C MET A 86 4.32 5.60 -4.76
N ASP A 87 5.32 6.32 -5.26
CA ASP A 87 5.27 7.78 -5.36
C ASP A 87 5.03 8.15 -6.82
N LEU A 88 4.03 8.98 -7.09
CA LEU A 88 3.66 9.46 -8.42
C LEU A 88 3.72 10.99 -8.45
N THR A 89 4.21 11.55 -9.55
CA THR A 89 4.21 13.00 -9.81
C THR A 89 3.16 13.37 -10.85
N VAL A 90 2.72 14.64 -10.87
CA VAL A 90 1.80 15.15 -11.90
C VAL A 90 2.32 15.03 -13.34
N GLN A 91 3.63 14.82 -13.53
CA GLN A 91 4.24 14.62 -14.84
C GLN A 91 4.17 13.15 -15.30
N GLY A 92 3.56 12.27 -14.52
CA GLY A 92 3.48 10.83 -14.79
C GLY A 92 4.76 10.07 -14.45
N GLN A 93 5.75 10.72 -13.82
CA GLN A 93 6.93 10.02 -13.30
C GLN A 93 6.57 9.35 -11.98
N PHE A 94 6.98 8.10 -11.80
CA PHE A 94 6.72 7.36 -10.57
C PHE A 94 7.93 6.54 -10.11
N THR A 95 7.95 6.22 -8.82
CA THR A 95 8.89 5.27 -8.21
C THR A 95 8.13 4.26 -7.38
N THR A 96 8.64 3.04 -7.30
CA THR A 96 8.02 1.94 -6.54
C THR A 96 9.06 1.24 -5.69
N GLU A 97 8.71 0.91 -4.46
CA GLU A 97 9.56 0.16 -3.54
C GLU A 97 8.76 -0.96 -2.87
N PHE A 98 9.26 -2.19 -3.03
CA PHE A 98 8.78 -3.35 -2.27
C PHE A 98 9.60 -3.48 -0.99
N SER A 99 8.93 -3.59 0.15
CA SER A 99 9.57 -3.72 1.45
C SER A 99 8.86 -4.76 2.33
N TRP A 100 9.55 -5.12 3.40
CA TRP A 100 9.06 -6.01 4.43
C TRP A 100 8.81 -5.23 5.71
N ASP A 101 7.56 -5.22 6.15
CA ASP A 101 7.15 -4.66 7.43
C ASP A 101 6.80 -5.80 8.40
N GLN A 102 7.62 -5.97 9.43
CA GLN A 102 7.44 -7.03 10.42
C GLN A 102 6.25 -6.78 11.35
N GLU A 103 5.90 -5.52 11.61
CA GLU A 103 4.76 -5.17 12.45
C GLU A 103 3.45 -5.54 11.74
N ILE A 104 3.32 -5.18 10.47
CA ILE A 104 2.17 -5.56 9.63
C ILE A 104 2.05 -7.08 9.51
N GLN A 105 3.18 -7.79 9.31
CA GLN A 105 3.13 -9.25 9.23
C GLN A 105 2.63 -9.88 10.53
N ASP A 106 3.13 -9.41 11.67
CA ASP A 106 2.70 -9.95 12.97
C ASP A 106 1.24 -9.65 13.26
N GLU A 107 0.75 -8.48 12.81
CA GLU A 107 -0.66 -8.09 12.91
C GLU A 107 -1.54 -9.06 12.12
N ASP A 108 -1.21 -9.28 10.85
CA ASP A 108 -1.90 -10.21 9.96
C ASP A 108 -1.90 -11.63 10.52
N ASP A 109 -0.76 -12.13 11.02
CA ASP A 109 -0.64 -13.45 11.63
C ASP A 109 -1.52 -13.57 12.90
N HIS A 110 -1.59 -12.51 13.72
CA HIS A 110 -2.41 -12.48 14.94
C HIS A 110 -3.91 -12.51 14.63
N PHE A 111 -4.37 -11.68 13.70
CA PHE A 111 -5.79 -11.63 13.33
C PHE A 111 -6.23 -12.87 12.55
N SER A 112 -5.36 -13.41 11.69
CA SER A 112 -5.60 -14.69 10.99
C SER A 112 -5.71 -15.86 11.96
N ALA A 113 -5.05 -15.81 13.12
CA ALA A 113 -5.19 -16.79 14.20
C ALA A 113 -6.45 -16.59 15.07
N GLY A 114 -7.30 -15.60 14.77
CA GLY A 114 -8.50 -15.27 15.54
C GLY A 114 -8.24 -14.39 16.76
N GLY A 115 -7.09 -13.72 16.83
CA GLY A 115 -6.75 -12.79 17.89
C GLY A 115 -7.61 -11.53 17.88
N THR A 116 -7.72 -10.86 19.02
CA THR A 116 -8.51 -9.63 19.16
C THR A 116 -7.64 -8.37 19.04
N ALA A 117 -8.26 -7.25 18.66
CA ALA A 117 -7.60 -5.94 18.61
C ALA A 117 -7.02 -5.52 19.96
N ARG A 118 -7.66 -5.89 21.08
CA ARG A 118 -7.14 -5.62 22.42
C ARG A 118 -5.83 -6.34 22.71
N GLU A 119 -5.74 -7.60 22.30
CA GLU A 119 -4.52 -8.38 22.43
C GLU A 119 -3.43 -7.83 21.53
N TRP A 120 -3.78 -7.49 20.29
CA TRP A 120 -2.84 -6.88 19.35
C TRP A 120 -2.25 -5.58 19.90
N MET A 121 -3.07 -4.65 20.42
CA MET A 121 -2.57 -3.40 21.01
C MET A 121 -1.54 -3.66 22.13
N ALA A 122 -1.76 -4.67 22.97
CA ALA A 122 -0.81 -5.03 24.03
C ALA A 122 0.49 -5.64 23.48
N ILE A 123 0.40 -6.48 22.43
CA ILE A 123 1.57 -7.07 21.74
C ILE A 123 2.38 -5.97 21.07
N ARG A 124 1.70 -5.09 20.31
CA ARG A 124 2.28 -3.98 19.59
C ARG A 124 3.02 -3.04 20.54
N GLU A 125 2.39 -2.61 21.63
CA GLU A 125 3.03 -1.77 22.63
C GLU A 125 4.27 -2.42 23.24
N ALA A 126 4.21 -3.72 23.55
CA ALA A 126 5.33 -4.45 24.14
C ALA A 126 6.50 -4.68 23.16
N LYS A 127 6.23 -4.84 21.86
CA LYS A 127 7.21 -5.22 20.84
C LYS A 127 7.73 -4.05 20.01
N TYR A 128 6.85 -3.12 19.64
CA TYR A 128 7.11 -2.00 18.74
C TYR A 128 7.02 -0.64 19.44
N GLY A 129 6.46 -0.59 20.65
CA GLY A 129 6.26 0.63 21.41
C GLY A 129 4.89 1.25 21.15
N SER A 130 4.61 2.36 21.83
CA SER A 130 3.37 3.12 21.64
C SER A 130 3.35 3.71 20.23
N ALA A 131 2.18 3.71 19.56
CA ALA A 131 1.98 4.56 18.40
C ALA A 131 2.07 6.00 18.92
N GLU A 132 3.12 6.73 18.56
CA GLU A 132 3.25 8.13 19.00
C GLU A 132 2.03 8.93 18.50
N GLU A 133 1.52 9.79 19.40
CA GLU A 133 0.30 10.63 19.27
C GLU A 133 0.36 11.65 18.12
#